data_AF-A0A355SFN4-F1
#
_entry.id   AF-A0A355SFN4-F1
#
_cell.length_a   1.000
_cell.length_b   1.000
_cell.length_c   1.000
_cell.angle_alpha   90.00
_cell.angle_beta   90.00
_cell.angle_gamma   90.00
#
_symmetry.space_group_name_H-M   'P 1'
#
loop_
_entity.id
_entity.type
_entity.pdbx_description
1 polymer ?
#
loop_
_entity_poly.entity_id
_entity_poly.type
_entity_poly.pdbx_seq_one_letter_code
_entity_poly.pdbx_strand_id
1 'polypeptide(L)'
;GNPNEGFVGDITGKNKGFAVYNIPMMELMDQYLHNRAVDLTGKPFESLIKSIDEKHPVIVWATIDFNPPEKYEAWEKNGTKIKAALNEHAVVLVGYDKNYCYINNPFNGVKNQKIKRQSFIRVWNIMGKMAISYK
;
A
#
# COMPACT_ATOMS: atom_id res chain seq x y z
N GLY A 1 12.30 -13.98 1.96
CA GLY A 1 12.24 -12.97 3.04
C GLY A 1 10.82 -12.84 3.53
N ASN A 2 10.56 -12.01 4.54
CA ASN A 2 9.21 -11.69 5.02
C ASN A 2 8.96 -10.20 4.81
N PRO A 3 7.97 -9.78 4.00
CA PRO A 3 7.72 -8.36 3.73
C PRO A 3 7.26 -7.58 4.98
N ASN A 4 6.80 -8.26 6.02
CA ASN A 4 6.52 -7.66 7.33
C ASN A 4 7.78 -7.39 8.18
N GLU A 5 8.93 -7.94 7.80
CA GLU A 5 10.22 -7.74 8.50
C GLU A 5 11.13 -6.76 7.75
N GLY A 6 10.95 -6.60 6.45
CA GLY A 6 11.73 -5.68 5.62
C GLY A 6 11.51 -5.91 4.13
N PHE A 7 12.18 -5.13 3.29
CA PHE A 7 12.09 -5.32 1.84
C PHE A 7 12.64 -6.69 1.42
N VAL A 8 11.84 -7.46 0.69
CA VAL A 8 12.22 -8.80 0.25
C VAL A 8 12.96 -8.74 -1.09
N GLY A 9 14.26 -9.05 -1.07
CA GLY A 9 15.09 -9.16 -2.27
C GLY A 9 15.71 -7.83 -2.69
N ASP A 10 15.87 -7.60 -3.99
CA ASP A 10 16.59 -6.45 -4.54
C ASP A 10 15.66 -5.32 -4.99
N ILE A 11 15.69 -4.21 -4.27
CA ILE A 11 14.87 -3.02 -4.56
C ILE A 11 15.28 -2.30 -5.85
N THR A 12 16.51 -2.52 -6.34
CA THR A 12 16.99 -1.89 -7.58
C THR A 12 16.42 -2.52 -8.84
N GLY A 13 15.80 -3.70 -8.71
CA GLY A 13 15.28 -4.48 -9.83
C GLY A 13 16.37 -5.19 -10.65
N LYS A 14 17.64 -5.15 -10.24
CA LYS A 14 18.72 -5.90 -10.91
C LYS A 14 18.62 -7.40 -10.66
N ASN A 15 18.17 -7.80 -9.47
CA ASN A 15 17.88 -9.18 -9.10
C ASN A 15 16.42 -9.33 -8.67
N LYS A 16 16.02 -10.56 -8.32
CA LYS A 16 14.67 -10.84 -7.83
C LYS A 16 14.39 -10.03 -6.55
N GLY A 17 13.30 -9.29 -6.58
CA GLY A 17 12.73 -8.54 -5.47
C GLY A 17 11.23 -8.73 -5.42
N PHE A 18 10.62 -8.34 -4.31
CA PHE A 18 9.18 -8.38 -4.12
C PHE A 18 8.70 -7.07 -3.51
N ALA A 19 8.60 -6.99 -2.19
CA ALA A 19 7.92 -5.89 -1.52
C ALA A 19 8.42 -5.69 -0.09
N VAL A 20 8.00 -4.56 0.48
CA VAL A 20 7.95 -4.28 1.92
C VAL A 20 6.51 -3.90 2.29
N TYR A 21 6.03 -4.35 3.44
CA TYR A 21 4.67 -4.06 3.92
C TYR A 21 4.65 -2.91 4.94
N ASN A 22 3.48 -2.68 5.54
CA ASN A 22 3.24 -1.53 6.41
C ASN A 22 4.15 -1.48 7.65
N ILE A 23 4.51 -2.61 8.26
CA ILE A 23 5.27 -2.62 9.54
C ILE A 23 6.65 -1.95 9.41
N PRO A 24 7.57 -2.39 8.52
CA PRO A 24 8.87 -1.73 8.41
C PRO A 24 8.76 -0.31 7.86
N MET A 25 7.72 -0.02 7.07
CA MET A 25 7.45 1.33 6.57
C MET A 25 7.00 2.29 7.67
N MET A 26 6.23 1.83 8.65
CA MET A 26 5.87 2.61 9.84
C MET A 26 7.10 2.99 10.66
N GLU A 27 7.99 2.01 10.91
CA GLU A 27 9.26 2.24 11.61
C GLU A 27 10.11 3.30 10.91
N LEU A 28 10.21 3.22 9.58
CA LEU A 28 10.91 4.21 8.77
C LEU A 28 10.24 5.59 8.86
N MET A 29 8.91 5.65 8.70
CA MET A 29 8.17 6.91 8.77
C MET A 29 8.34 7.60 10.12
N ASP A 30 8.35 6.87 11.23
CA ASP A 30 8.53 7.45 12.56
C ASP A 30 9.90 8.08 12.76
N GLN A 31 10.96 7.55 12.12
CA GLN A 31 12.28 8.18 12.14
C GLN A 31 12.27 9.58 11.51
N TYR A 32 11.52 9.77 10.42
CA TYR A 32 11.44 11.06 9.72
C TYR A 32 10.38 12.00 10.30
N LEU A 33 9.32 11.45 10.89
CA LEU A 33 8.16 12.22 11.34
C LEU A 33 8.14 12.45 12.85
N HIS A 34 9.11 11.91 13.60
CA HIS A 34 9.24 12.02 15.05
C HIS A 34 8.01 11.45 15.78
N ASN A 35 7.71 10.16 15.58
CA ASN A 35 6.58 9.44 16.19
C ASN A 35 5.19 9.97 15.81
N ARG A 36 5.08 10.58 14.63
CA ARG A 36 3.80 11.05 14.07
C ARG A 36 3.24 10.14 12.98
N ALA A 37 3.89 9.02 12.67
CA ALA A 37 3.30 8.06 11.74
C ALA A 37 2.01 7.47 12.36
N VAL A 38 1.06 7.13 11.50
CA VAL A 38 -0.22 6.55 11.89
C VAL A 38 -0.50 5.33 11.02
N ASP A 39 -0.63 4.17 11.66
CA ASP A 39 -1.04 2.95 10.97
C ASP A 39 -2.58 2.93 10.82
N LEU A 40 -3.03 2.94 9.57
CA LEU A 40 -4.44 2.83 9.19
C LEU A 40 -4.77 1.42 8.69
N THR A 41 -3.84 0.46 8.81
CA THR A 41 -4.03 -0.91 8.35
C THR A 41 -5.21 -1.58 9.05
N GLY A 42 -6.07 -2.23 8.26
CA GLY A 42 -7.27 -2.91 8.75
C GLY A 42 -8.44 -1.99 9.16
N LYS A 43 -8.25 -0.66 9.16
CA LYS A 43 -9.31 0.32 9.46
C LYS A 43 -10.38 0.35 8.34
N PRO A 44 -11.57 0.92 8.60
CA PRO A 44 -12.56 1.15 7.54
C PRO A 44 -12.06 2.20 6.54
N PHE A 45 -12.62 2.20 5.33
CA PHE A 45 -12.21 3.14 4.27
C PHE A 45 -12.44 4.60 4.68
N GLU A 46 -13.42 4.86 5.51
CA GLU A 46 -13.73 6.16 6.11
C GLU A 46 -12.55 6.73 6.91
N SER A 47 -11.67 5.88 7.47
CA SER A 47 -10.45 6.33 8.14
C SER A 47 -9.41 6.89 7.16
N LEU A 48 -9.30 6.33 5.95
CA LEU A 48 -8.46 6.88 4.89
C LEU A 48 -9.02 8.24 4.47
N ILE A 49 -10.34 8.32 4.28
CA ILE A 49 -11.04 9.56 3.91
C ILE A 49 -10.81 10.66 4.94
N LYS A 50 -10.96 10.36 6.23
CA LYS A 50 -10.69 11.31 7.32
C LYS A 50 -9.25 11.85 7.26
N SER A 51 -8.27 10.98 7.01
CA SER A 51 -6.87 11.40 6.83
C SER A 51 -6.73 12.39 5.66
N ILE A 52 -7.37 12.12 4.53
CA ILE A 52 -7.36 13.03 3.37
C ILE A 52 -8.04 14.37 3.68
N ASP A 53 -9.15 14.37 4.41
CA ASP A 53 -9.85 15.59 4.84
C ASP A 53 -8.97 16.45 5.76
N GLU A 54 -8.20 15.81 6.63
CA GLU A 54 -7.17 16.42 7.48
C GLU A 54 -5.89 16.83 6.74
N LYS A 55 -5.86 16.69 5.40
CA LYS A 55 -4.72 17.01 4.52
C LYS A 55 -3.49 16.12 4.74
N HIS A 56 -3.70 14.93 5.27
CA HIS A 56 -2.69 13.90 5.43
C HIS A 56 -2.87 12.81 4.36
N PRO A 57 -2.06 12.81 3.28
CA PRO A 57 -2.13 11.77 2.24
C PRO A 57 -1.76 10.39 2.80
N VAL A 58 -2.29 9.33 2.19
CA VAL A 58 -2.17 7.95 2.71
C VAL A 58 -1.42 7.07 1.71
N ILE A 59 -0.38 6.38 2.16
CA ILE A 59 0.25 5.30 1.38
C ILE A 59 -0.64 4.06 1.50
N VAL A 60 -0.98 3.44 0.37
CA VAL A 60 -1.82 2.24 0.32
C VAL A 60 -1.19 1.17 -0.55
N TRP A 61 -1.37 -0.09 -0.17
CA TRP A 61 -0.99 -1.24 -0.98
C TRP A 61 -2.19 -1.72 -1.80
N ALA A 62 -1.94 -1.99 -3.07
CA ALA A 62 -2.91 -2.35 -4.08
C ALA A 62 -2.24 -3.25 -5.13
N THR A 63 -2.77 -3.25 -6.35
CA THR A 63 -2.14 -3.84 -7.54
C THR A 63 -1.86 -2.77 -8.57
N ILE A 64 -0.90 -3.02 -9.47
CA ILE A 64 -0.49 -2.07 -10.52
C ILE A 64 -1.68 -1.53 -11.32
N ASP A 65 -2.65 -2.39 -11.64
CA ASP A 65 -3.78 -2.10 -12.53
C ASP A 65 -5.12 -1.88 -11.80
N PHE A 66 -5.13 -1.95 -10.47
CA PHE A 66 -6.36 -1.90 -9.65
C PHE A 66 -7.40 -2.98 -10.03
N ASN A 67 -6.93 -4.15 -10.46
CA ASN A 67 -7.70 -5.39 -10.51
C ASN A 67 -7.24 -6.38 -9.44
N PRO A 68 -8.09 -7.32 -8.99
CA PRO A 68 -7.64 -8.40 -8.12
C PRO A 68 -6.46 -9.17 -8.70
N PRO A 69 -5.51 -9.61 -7.87
CA PRO A 69 -4.48 -10.54 -8.33
C PRO A 69 -5.09 -11.83 -8.87
N GLU A 70 -4.67 -12.25 -10.06
CA GLU A 70 -5.07 -13.53 -10.65
C GLU A 70 -4.22 -14.70 -10.15
N LYS A 71 -2.95 -14.42 -9.79
CA LYS A 71 -1.96 -15.41 -9.39
C LYS A 71 -1.25 -14.95 -8.12
N TYR A 72 -0.86 -15.93 -7.32
CA TYR A 72 -0.06 -15.73 -6.14
C TYR A 72 1.11 -16.70 -6.16
N GLU A 73 2.29 -16.19 -5.83
CA GLU A 73 3.39 -17.00 -5.37
C GLU A 73 3.23 -17.28 -3.88
N ALA A 74 3.84 -18.37 -3.42
CA ALA A 74 3.89 -18.67 -1.99
C ALA A 74 5.25 -19.24 -1.61
N TRP A 75 5.74 -18.81 -0.45
CA TRP A 75 6.93 -19.38 0.18
C TRP A 75 6.78 -19.36 1.69
N GLU A 76 7.66 -20.08 2.38
CA GLU A 76 7.72 -20.08 3.83
C GLU A 76 8.98 -19.37 4.32
N LYS A 77 8.87 -18.61 5.40
CA LYS A 77 9.99 -18.03 6.13
C LYS A 77 9.75 -18.23 7.62
N ASN A 78 10.64 -18.99 8.27
CA ASN A 78 10.59 -19.25 9.72
C ASN A 78 9.20 -19.74 10.19
N GLY A 79 8.56 -20.64 9.44
CA GLY A 79 7.21 -21.16 9.74
C GLY A 79 6.05 -20.22 9.37
N THR A 80 6.32 -19.00 8.90
CA THR A 80 5.29 -18.10 8.37
C THR A 80 5.13 -18.33 6.87
N LYS A 81 3.93 -18.73 6.44
CA LYS A 81 3.56 -18.82 5.03
C LYS A 81 3.27 -17.43 4.49
N ILE A 82 3.93 -17.07 3.41
CA ILE A 82 3.79 -15.78 2.75
C ILE A 82 3.10 -16.02 1.42
N LYS A 83 1.98 -15.32 1.20
CA LYS A 83 1.23 -15.32 -0.05
C LYS A 83 1.49 -13.97 -0.74
N ALA A 84 2.01 -14.02 -1.96
CA ALA A 84 2.54 -12.85 -2.65
C ALA A 84 1.88 -12.68 -4.02
N ALA A 85 1.16 -11.59 -4.21
CA ALA A 85 0.70 -11.16 -5.52
C ALA A 85 1.86 -10.42 -6.21
N LEU A 86 2.46 -10.98 -7.26
CA LEU A 86 3.64 -10.35 -7.88
C LEU A 86 3.34 -9.03 -8.61
N ASN A 87 2.05 -8.72 -8.85
CA ASN A 87 1.60 -7.42 -9.31
C ASN A 87 1.20 -6.48 -8.16
N GLU A 88 1.63 -6.77 -6.93
CA GLU A 88 1.53 -5.86 -5.79
C GLU A 88 2.15 -4.51 -6.15
N HIS A 89 1.54 -3.45 -5.62
CA HIS A 89 1.98 -2.08 -5.84
C HIS A 89 1.61 -1.18 -4.66
N ALA A 90 2.40 -0.15 -4.41
CA ALA A 90 2.10 0.88 -3.42
C ALA A 90 1.93 2.25 -4.08
N VAL A 91 0.89 2.99 -3.67
CA VAL A 91 0.56 4.31 -4.22
C VAL A 91 0.20 5.29 -3.10
N VAL A 92 0.19 6.59 -3.40
CA VAL A 92 -0.25 7.62 -2.45
C VAL A 92 -1.66 8.06 -2.80
N LEU A 93 -2.64 7.79 -1.94
CA LEU A 93 -3.98 8.36 -2.00
C LEU A 93 -3.92 9.83 -1.57
N VAL A 94 -4.43 10.72 -2.43
CA VAL A 94 -4.35 12.18 -2.25
C VAL A 94 -5.71 12.89 -2.35
N GLY A 95 -6.75 12.17 -2.74
CA GLY A 95 -8.08 12.75 -2.92
C GLY A 95 -9.14 11.71 -3.20
N TYR A 96 -10.40 12.12 -3.12
CA TYR A 96 -11.54 11.30 -3.49
C TYR A 96 -12.72 12.18 -3.88
N ASP A 97 -13.70 11.58 -4.55
CA ASP A 97 -15.04 12.12 -4.72
C ASP A 97 -16.08 10.99 -4.54
N LYS A 98 -17.33 11.24 -4.95
CA LYS A 98 -18.41 10.26 -4.86
C LYS A 98 -18.07 8.93 -5.59
N ASN A 99 -17.39 9.02 -6.73
CA ASN A 99 -17.21 7.92 -7.67
C ASN A 99 -15.74 7.47 -7.80
N TYR A 100 -14.78 8.28 -7.37
CA TYR A 100 -13.37 8.05 -7.65
C TYR A 100 -12.45 8.31 -6.44
N CYS A 101 -11.32 7.61 -6.43
CA CYS A 101 -10.15 7.93 -5.64
C CYS A 101 -9.09 8.53 -6.57
N TYR A 102 -8.28 9.45 -6.05
CA TYR A 102 -7.18 10.10 -6.77
C TYR A 102 -5.86 9.71 -6.11
N ILE A 103 -4.94 9.17 -6.90
CA ILE A 103 -3.65 8.67 -6.42
C ILE A 103 -2.48 9.35 -7.13
N ASN A 104 -1.34 9.44 -6.48
CA ASN A 104 -0.06 9.63 -7.16
C ASN A 104 0.57 8.25 -7.37
N ASN A 105 0.79 7.90 -8.63
CA ASN A 105 1.20 6.57 -9.00
C ASN A 105 2.69 6.54 -9.41
N PRO A 106 3.58 5.92 -8.60
CA PRO A 106 5.00 5.87 -8.91
C PRO A 106 5.34 4.94 -10.09
N PHE A 107 4.44 4.03 -10.50
CA PHE A 107 4.70 3.11 -11.61
C PHE A 107 4.74 3.82 -12.97
N ASN A 108 3.87 4.81 -13.17
CA ASN A 108 3.74 5.55 -14.44
C ASN A 108 4.00 7.06 -14.30
N GLY A 109 4.31 7.55 -13.09
CA GLY A 109 4.56 8.96 -12.81
C GLY A 109 3.31 9.85 -12.85
N VAL A 110 2.10 9.29 -12.96
CA VAL A 110 0.87 10.09 -13.08
C VAL A 110 0.43 10.62 -11.72
N LYS A 111 0.34 11.95 -11.62
CA LYS A 111 -0.24 12.66 -10.48
C LYS A 111 -1.77 12.67 -10.58
N ASN A 112 -2.45 12.56 -9.44
CA ASN A 112 -3.91 12.58 -9.35
C ASN A 112 -4.59 11.59 -10.33
N GLN A 113 -3.96 10.43 -10.56
CA GLN A 113 -4.53 9.38 -11.39
C GLN A 113 -5.88 8.95 -10.79
N LYS A 114 -6.89 8.94 -11.65
CA LYS A 114 -8.27 8.67 -11.27
C LYS A 114 -8.55 7.17 -11.30
N ILE A 115 -8.96 6.61 -10.16
CA ILE A 115 -9.32 5.19 -10.00
C ILE A 115 -10.79 5.11 -9.57
N LYS A 116 -11.57 4.21 -10.16
CA LYS A 116 -12.96 3.98 -9.71
C LYS A 116 -12.96 3.60 -8.23
N ARG A 117 -13.73 4.30 -7.40
CA ARG A 117 -13.75 4.12 -5.94
C ARG A 117 -14.03 2.68 -5.55
N GLN A 118 -14.99 2.03 -6.23
CA GLN A 118 -15.31 0.62 -5.97
C GLN A 118 -14.14 -0.32 -6.27
N SER A 119 -13.44 -0.11 -7.38
CA SER A 119 -12.25 -0.91 -7.74
C SER A 119 -11.13 -0.70 -6.72
N PHE A 120 -10.87 0.55 -6.34
CA PHE A 120 -9.89 0.90 -5.32
C PHE A 120 -10.16 0.17 -4.00
N ILE A 121 -11.37 0.34 -3.44
CA ILE A 121 -11.74 -0.27 -2.15
C ILE A 121 -11.65 -1.80 -2.23
N ARG A 122 -12.11 -2.39 -3.34
CA ARG A 122 -12.07 -3.84 -3.52
C ARG A 122 -10.64 -4.37 -3.54
N VAL A 123 -9.73 -3.75 -4.29
CA VAL A 123 -8.34 -4.20 -4.39
C VAL A 123 -7.60 -3.97 -3.08
N TRP A 124 -7.73 -2.78 -2.48
CA TRP A 124 -7.15 -2.49 -1.17
C TRP A 124 -7.59 -3.51 -0.10
N ASN A 125 -8.87 -3.90 -0.09
CA ASN A 125 -9.37 -4.94 0.81
C ASN A 125 -8.70 -6.31 0.56
N ILE A 126 -8.53 -6.71 -0.71
CA ILE A 126 -7.87 -7.97 -1.09
C ILE A 126 -6.40 -7.96 -0.70
N MET A 127 -5.75 -6.80 -0.81
CA MET A 127 -4.35 -6.58 -0.44
C MET A 127 -4.16 -6.35 1.07
N GLY A 128 -5.11 -6.80 1.91
CA GLY A 128 -4.96 -6.80 3.36
C GLY A 128 -5.30 -5.49 4.05
N LYS A 129 -5.95 -4.54 3.36
CA LYS A 129 -6.29 -3.21 3.87
C LYS A 129 -5.07 -2.45 4.42
N MET A 130 -3.88 -2.68 3.87
CA MET A 130 -2.66 -2.00 4.31
C MET A 130 -2.71 -0.53 3.92
N ALA A 131 -2.53 0.34 4.91
CA ALA A 131 -2.56 1.79 4.72
C ALA A 131 -1.81 2.49 5.85
N ILE A 132 -0.96 3.47 5.52
CA ILE A 132 -0.21 4.25 6.51
C ILE A 132 -0.23 5.74 6.17
N SER A 133 -0.26 6.59 7.19
CA SER A 133 -0.36 8.05 7.09
C SER A 133 0.42 8.70 8.24
N TYR A 134 0.12 9.96 8.55
CA TYR A 134 0.69 10.69 9.66
C TYR A 134 -0.31 11.69 10.27
N LYS A 135 0.06 12.28 11.40
CA LYS A 135 -0.69 13.33 12.11
C LYS A 135 0.18 14.52 12.52
#